data_AF-A0A966SKM4-F1
#
_entry.id   AF-A0A966SKM4-F1
#
_cell.length_a   1.000
_cell.length_b   1.000
_cell.length_c   1.000
_cell.angle_alpha   90.00
_cell.angle_beta   90.00
_cell.angle_gamma   90.00
#
_symmetry.space_group_name_H-M   'P 1'
#
loop_
_entity.id
_entity.type
_entity.pdbx_description
1 polymer ?
#
loop_
_entity_poly.entity_id
_entity_poly.type
_entity_poly.pdbx_seq_one_letter_code
_entity_poly.pdbx_strand_id
1 'polypeptide(L)'
;MPHVVAAELANYVLSPAHPKEQPALCATGFRDTTRIAAGSPEMWRDIALANRKHLARSLGVFIEDLQEFQRAVESGDAKAMDEFFETAKHRRDQWVGNGGSPE
;
A
#
# COMPACT_ATOMS: atom_id res chain seq x y z
N MET A 1 -0.35 4.61 -8.61
CA MET A 1 0.00 4.37 -7.20
C MET A 1 -0.47 3.00 -6.72
N PRO A 2 -1.78 2.64 -6.70
CA PRO A 2 -2.23 1.38 -6.09
C PRO A 2 -1.55 0.12 -6.66
N HIS A 3 -1.37 0.05 -7.99
CA HIS A 3 -0.69 -1.08 -8.63
C HIS A 3 0.77 -1.24 -8.21
N VAL A 4 1.51 -0.14 -8.00
CA VAL A 4 2.92 -0.20 -7.58
C VAL A 4 3.01 -0.73 -6.14
N VAL A 5 2.15 -0.23 -5.25
CA VAL A 5 2.10 -0.69 -3.85
C VAL A 5 1.70 -2.16 -3.78
N ALA A 6 0.70 -2.59 -4.56
CA ALA A 6 0.29 -3.99 -4.62
C ALA A 6 1.39 -4.91 -5.17
N ALA A 7 2.10 -4.46 -6.22
CA ALA A 7 3.22 -5.21 -6.80
C ALA A 7 4.38 -5.33 -5.80
N GLU A 8 4.73 -4.26 -5.10
CA GLU A 8 5.78 -4.29 -4.08
C GLU A 8 5.40 -5.18 -2.90
N LEU A 9 4.16 -5.12 -2.42
CA LEU A 9 3.69 -6.01 -1.36
C LEU A 9 3.78 -7.48 -1.77
N ALA A 10 3.44 -7.81 -3.03
CA ALA A 10 3.58 -9.16 -3.56
C ALA A 10 5.06 -9.58 -3.65
N ASN A 11 5.93 -8.70 -4.16
CA ASN A 11 7.37 -8.95 -4.25
C ASN A 11 7.99 -9.22 -2.88
N TYR A 12 7.66 -8.37 -1.89
CA TYR A 12 8.19 -8.48 -0.53
C TYR A 12 7.74 -9.79 0.13
N VAL A 13 6.43 -10.04 0.20
CA VAL A 13 5.88 -11.18 0.92
C VAL A 13 6.22 -12.53 0.26
N LEU A 14 6.27 -12.58 -1.07
CA LEU A 14 6.52 -13.82 -1.83
C LEU A 14 8.00 -14.01 -2.18
N SER A 15 8.88 -13.08 -1.80
CA SER A 15 10.30 -13.18 -2.12
C SER A 15 10.93 -14.37 -1.38
N PRO A 16 11.68 -15.23 -2.09
CA PRO A 16 12.35 -16.38 -1.49
C PRO A 16 13.49 -15.99 -0.52
N ALA A 17 13.86 -14.70 -0.47
CA ALA A 17 14.85 -14.17 0.45
C ALA A 17 14.31 -13.97 1.89
N HIS A 18 13.00 -14.00 2.08
CA HIS A 18 12.37 -13.84 3.39
C HIS A 18 11.91 -15.19 3.98
N PRO A 19 11.67 -15.27 5.30
CA PRO A 19 11.27 -16.52 5.95
C PRO A 19 10.05 -17.15 5.26
N LYS A 20 10.12 -18.46 5.02
CA LYS A 20 9.10 -19.25 4.30
C LYS A 20 7.70 -19.21 4.93
N GLU A 21 7.57 -18.65 6.13
CA GLU A 21 6.34 -18.52 6.90
C GLU A 21 5.51 -17.28 6.48
N GLN A 22 6.10 -16.28 5.82
CA GLN A 22 5.39 -15.05 5.42
C GLN A 22 4.20 -15.31 4.47
N PRO A 23 4.32 -16.15 3.42
CA PRO A 23 3.18 -16.49 2.57
C PRO A 23 2.09 -17.30 3.29
N ALA A 24 2.45 -18.06 4.33
CA ALA A 24 1.50 -18.85 5.11
C ALA A 24 0.64 -18.00 6.05
N LEU A 25 1.12 -16.81 6.43
CA LEU A 25 0.38 -15.81 7.21
C LEU A 25 -0.55 -14.93 6.33
N CYS A 26 -0.51 -15.12 5.01
CA CYS A 26 -1.29 -14.35 4.06
C CYS A 26 -2.72 -14.87 3.96
N ALA A 27 -3.57 -14.36 4.86
CA ALA A 27 -5.02 -14.54 4.78
C ALA A 27 -5.63 -13.85 3.53
N THR A 28 -6.96 -13.94 3.40
CA THR A 28 -7.76 -13.33 2.32
C THR A 28 -7.39 -11.88 2.00
N GLY A 29 -7.01 -11.08 3.01
CA GLY A 29 -6.62 -9.67 2.82
C GLY A 29 -5.38 -9.47 1.95
N PHE A 30 -4.39 -10.37 1.99
CA PHE A 30 -3.24 -10.29 1.09
C PHE A 30 -3.65 -10.55 -0.36
N ARG A 31 -4.46 -11.58 -0.61
CA ARG A 31 -4.98 -11.91 -1.94
C ARG A 31 -5.75 -10.73 -2.53
N ASP A 32 -6.64 -10.11 -1.76
CA ASP A 32 -7.48 -9.01 -2.25
C ASP A 32 -6.65 -7.76 -2.55
N THR A 33 -5.71 -7.42 -1.66
CA THR A 33 -4.82 -6.26 -1.82
C THR A 33 -3.89 -6.42 -3.02
N THR A 34 -3.34 -7.62 -3.21
CA THR A 34 -2.39 -7.91 -4.29
C THR A 34 -3.05 -8.35 -5.60
N ARG A 35 -4.38 -8.53 -5.65
CA ARG A 35 -5.11 -8.95 -6.85
C ARG A 35 -4.76 -8.11 -8.09
N ILE A 36 -4.57 -6.81 -7.91
CA ILE A 36 -4.25 -5.89 -9.01
C ILE A 36 -2.81 -6.03 -9.51
N ALA A 37 -1.89 -6.61 -8.72
CA ALA A 37 -0.52 -6.86 -9.14
C ALA A 37 -0.40 -7.87 -10.29
N ALA A 38 -1.44 -8.67 -10.55
CA ALA A 38 -1.49 -9.64 -11.64
C ALA A 38 -1.70 -9.01 -13.05
N GLY A 39 -1.72 -7.68 -13.16
CA GLY A 39 -1.83 -6.97 -14.44
C GLY A 39 -0.60 -7.11 -15.35
N SER A 40 -0.76 -6.80 -16.64
CA SER A 40 0.33 -6.89 -17.64
C SER A 40 1.54 -6.02 -17.29
N PRO A 41 2.76 -6.59 -17.15
CA PRO A 41 3.96 -5.82 -16.82
C PRO A 41 4.29 -4.73 -17.84
N GLU A 42 4.14 -5.02 -19.14
CA GLU A 42 4.46 -4.06 -20.21
C GLU A 42 3.52 -2.84 -20.16
N MET A 43 2.23 -3.08 -19.96
CA MET A 43 1.24 -2.02 -19.82
C MET A 43 1.52 -1.15 -18.60
N TRP A 44 1.83 -1.75 -17.45
CA TRP A 44 2.11 -0.99 -16.23
C TRP A 44 3.43 -0.22 -16.29
N ARG A 45 4.44 -0.76 -16.98
CA ARG A 45 5.66 -0.02 -17.32
C ARG A 45 5.33 1.22 -18.13
N ASP A 46 4.55 1.08 -19.20
CA ASP A 46 4.25 2.20 -20.11
C ASP A 46 3.40 3.28 -19.40
N ILE A 47 2.41 2.88 -18.59
CA ILE A 47 1.65 3.78 -17.72
C ILE A 47 2.58 4.51 -16.73
N ALA A 48 3.51 3.79 -16.09
CA ALA A 48 4.44 4.38 -15.14
C ALA A 48 5.38 5.39 -15.81
N LEU A 49 5.88 5.09 -17.00
CA LEU A 49 6.74 5.99 -17.78
C LEU A 49 5.97 7.24 -18.21
N ALA A 50 4.73 7.08 -18.71
CA ALA A 50 3.88 8.18 -19.11
C ALA A 50 3.56 9.13 -17.95
N ASN A 51 3.40 8.59 -16.73
CA ASN A 51 3.06 9.37 -15.53
C ASN A 51 4.22 9.58 -14.54
N ARG A 52 5.47 9.43 -14.98
CA ARG A 52 6.64 9.30 -14.10
C ARG A 52 6.80 10.41 -13.06
N LYS A 53 6.51 11.68 -13.41
CA LYS A 53 6.70 12.82 -12.51
C LYS A 53 5.71 12.80 -11.35
N HIS A 54 4.44 12.57 -11.64
CA HIS A 54 3.41 12.48 -10.62
C HIS A 54 3.57 11.21 -9.79
N LEU A 55 3.88 10.08 -10.46
CA LEU A 55 4.14 8.82 -9.79
C LEU A 55 5.31 8.93 -8.79
N ALA A 56 6.43 9.52 -9.20
CA ALA A 56 7.59 9.72 -8.33
C ALA A 56 7.26 10.60 -7.12
N ARG A 57 6.51 11.69 -7.32
CA ARG A 57 6.07 12.56 -6.21
C ARG A 57 5.18 11.79 -5.24
N SER A 58 4.17 11.09 -5.74
CA SER A 58 3.25 10.33 -4.91
C SER A 58 3.92 9.17 -4.17
N LEU A 59 4.91 8.51 -4.79
CA LEU A 59 5.73 7.50 -4.13
C LEU A 59 6.59 8.11 -3.01
N GLY A 60 7.19 9.29 -3.24
CA GLY A 60 7.96 9.99 -2.21
C GLY A 60 7.13 10.26 -0.96
N VAL A 61 5.96 10.89 -1.11
CA VAL A 61 5.04 11.17 0.02
C VAL A 61 4.62 9.87 0.71
N PHE A 62 4.27 8.84 -0.06
CA PHE A 62 3.86 7.55 0.51
C PHE A 62 4.98 6.88 1.33
N ILE A 63 6.23 6.99 0.87
CA ILE A 63 7.41 6.48 1.60
C ILE A 63 7.63 7.28 2.88
N GLU A 64 7.51 8.60 2.83
CA GLU A 64 7.63 9.47 4.02
C GLU A 64 6.59 9.10 5.09
N ASP A 65 5.33 8.90 4.69
CA ASP A 65 4.25 8.46 5.59
C ASP A 65 4.55 7.09 6.22
N LEU A 66 5.06 6.13 5.43
CA LEU A 66 5.45 4.81 5.94
C LEU A 66 6.62 4.88 6.91
N GLN A 67 7.60 5.77 6.66
CA GLN A 67 8.71 5.99 7.57
C GLN A 67 8.26 6.64 8.88
N GLU A 68 7.24 7.49 8.85
CA GLU A 68 6.63 8.03 10.07
C GLU A 68 5.97 6.94 10.91
N PHE A 69 5.17 6.09 10.28
CA PHE A 69 4.58 4.94 10.97
C PHE A 69 5.65 3.98 11.51
N GLN A 70 6.71 3.71 10.73
CA GLN A 70 7.84 2.91 11.20
C GLN A 70 8.47 3.49 12.48
N ARG A 71 8.71 4.82 12.52
CA ARG A 71 9.23 5.48 13.73
C ARG A 71 8.31 5.29 14.93
N ALA A 72 6.99 5.40 14.75
CA ALA A 72 6.02 5.16 15.82
C ALA A 72 6.08 3.72 16.35
N VAL A 73 6.26 2.73 15.47
CA VAL A 73 6.46 1.33 15.86
C VAL A 73 7.77 1.17 16.65
N GLU A 74 8.88 1.72 16.14
CA GLU A 74 10.20 1.63 16.77
C GLU A 74 10.26 2.31 18.15
N SER A 75 9.53 3.42 18.33
CA SER A 75 9.45 4.14 19.60
C SER A 75 8.39 3.58 20.55
N GLY A 76 7.56 2.64 20.12
CA GLY A 76 6.43 2.12 20.90
C GLY A 76 5.33 3.16 21.14
N ASP A 77 5.15 4.12 20.24
CA ASP A 77 4.15 5.18 20.35
C ASP A 77 2.76 4.66 19.94
N ALA A 78 2.08 4.01 20.90
CA ALA A 78 0.73 3.48 20.72
C ALA A 78 -0.28 4.55 20.27
N LYS A 79 -0.14 5.79 20.73
CA LYS A 79 -1.06 6.86 20.38
C LYS A 79 -0.92 7.24 18.91
N ALA A 80 0.31 7.40 18.41
CA ALA A 80 0.55 7.69 16.99
C ALA A 80 0.05 6.54 16.09
N MET A 81 0.19 5.29 16.55
CA MET A 81 -0.35 4.13 15.83
C MET A 81 -1.88 4.13 15.77
N ASP A 82 -2.56 4.42 16.89
CA ASP A 82 -4.03 4.53 16.94
C ASP A 82 -4.53 5.66 16.02
N GLU A 83 -3.91 6.84 16.10
CA GLU A 83 -4.26 7.99 15.26
C GLU A 83 -4.11 7.68 13.76
N PHE A 84 -3.07 6.93 13.38
CA PHE A 84 -2.88 6.46 12.00
C PHE A 84 -4.04 5.58 11.52
N PHE A 85 -4.42 4.57 12.31
CA PHE A 85 -5.51 3.64 11.95
C PHE A 85 -6.88 4.32 11.97
N GLU A 86 -7.15 5.18 12.95
CA GLU A 86 -8.40 5.95 13.04
C GLU A 86 -8.55 6.89 11.85
N THR A 87 -7.48 7.61 11.48
CA THR A 87 -7.48 8.51 10.32
C THR A 87 -7.76 7.74 9.03
N ALA A 88 -7.12 6.58 8.85
CA ALA A 88 -7.34 5.73 7.68
C ALA A 88 -8.80 5.22 7.61
N LYS A 89 -9.35 4.74 8.74
CA LYS A 89 -10.74 4.29 8.85
C LYS A 89 -11.71 5.43 8.53
N HIS A 90 -11.53 6.60 9.12
CA HIS A 90 -12.42 7.74 8.92
C HIS A 90 -12.48 8.16 7.44
N ARG A 91 -11.32 8.30 6.79
CA ARG A 91 -11.25 8.63 5.35
C ARG A 91 -11.95 7.58 4.49
N ARG A 92 -11.78 6.29 4.80
CA ARG A 92 -12.44 5.18 4.11
C ARG A 92 -13.96 5.22 4.25
N ASP A 93 -14.43 5.38 5.49
CA ASP A 93 -15.86 5.40 5.81
C ASP A 93 -16.56 6.59 5.15
N GLN A 94 -15.91 7.77 5.13
CA GLN A 94 -16.41 8.93 4.40
C GLN A 94 -16.55 8.66 2.90
N TRP A 95 -15.53 8.07 2.27
CA TRP A 95 -15.60 7.73 0.84
C TRP A 95 -16.74 6.75 0.52
N VAL A 96 -16.98 5.75 1.38
CA VAL A 96 -18.09 4.79 1.21
C VAL A 96 -19.43 5.49 1.41
N GLY A 97 -19.56 6.31 2.47
CA GLY A 97 -20.77 7.07 2.77
C GLY A 97 -21.17 8.04 1.66
N ASN A 98 -20.20 8.56 0.92
CA ASN A 98 -20.40 9.48 -0.20
C ASN A 98 -20.64 8.77 -1.55
N GLY A 99 -20.95 7.47 -1.57
CA GLY A 99 -21.30 6.75 -2.80
C GLY A 99 -20.12 6.19 -3.60
N GLY A 100 -18.90 6.20 -3.05
CA GLY A 100 -17.78 5.42 -3.58
C GLY A 100 -17.21 5.88 -4.94
N SER A 101 -17.47 7.11 -5.38
CA SER A 101 -16.78 7.71 -6.53
C SER A 101 -16.71 9.23 -6.38
N PRO A 102 -15.58 9.89 -6.72
CA PRO A 102 -15.61 11.31 -6.99
C PRO A 102 -16.44 11.54 -8.26
N GLU A 103 -17.40 12.47 -8.21
CA GLU A 103 -17.96 13.08 -9.43
C GLU A 103 -16.85 13.71 -10.29
#